data_AF-A0A2S2N5R4-F1
#
_entry.id   AF-A0A2S2N5R4-F1
#
_cell.length_a   1.000
_cell.length_b   1.000
_cell.length_c   1.000
_cell.angle_alpha   90.00
_cell.angle_beta   90.00
_cell.angle_gamma   90.00
#
_symmetry.space_group_name_H-M   'P 1'
#
loop_
_entity.id
_entity.type
_entity.pdbx_description
1 polymer ?
#
loop_
_entity_poly.entity_id
_entity_poly.type
_entity_poly.pdbx_seq_one_letter_code
_entity_poly.pdbx_strand_id
1 'polypeptide(L)'
;GRQSPLPFGVHNLDDLRSLGRQRGLCPYFMARASLAHANVVVYSYHYLLDPKIAGLVSAELARSSVVVFDEAHNIDNVCIEAMGVTITRRTLDRCQANVGALQGHVQRLKEEDSRRLADEYRRLVQGLR
;
A
#
# COMPACT_ATOMS: atom_id res chain seq x y z
N GLY A 1 18.89 4.33 0.35
CA GLY A 1 17.69 3.52 0.61
C GLY A 1 17.76 2.07 0.13
N ARG A 2 18.82 1.61 -0.58
CA ARG A 2 18.89 0.26 -1.18
C ARG A 2 20.08 -0.61 -0.74
N GLN A 3 20.84 -0.25 0.31
CA GLN A 3 22.13 -0.90 0.56
C GLN A 3 22.50 -1.06 2.05
N SER A 4 21.52 -1.24 2.93
CA SER A 4 21.86 -1.80 4.24
C SER A 4 20.85 -2.88 4.58
N PRO A 5 21.18 -4.16 4.30
CA PRO A 5 20.33 -5.24 4.76
C PRO A 5 20.22 -5.17 6.28
N LEU A 6 19.05 -5.53 6.80
CA LEU A 6 18.90 -5.74 8.23
C LEU A 6 19.99 -6.71 8.71
N PRO A 7 20.63 -6.46 9.87
CA PRO A 7 21.59 -7.41 10.41
C PRO A 7 20.89 -8.75 10.65
N PHE A 8 21.64 -9.85 10.52
CA PHE A 8 21.10 -11.18 10.80
C PHE A 8 20.52 -11.24 12.22
N GLY A 9 19.30 -11.75 12.33
CA GLY A 9 18.59 -11.83 13.60
C GLY A 9 17.09 -11.77 13.42
N VAL A 10 16.38 -11.97 14.53
CA VAL A 10 14.94 -11.78 14.62
C VAL A 10 14.70 -10.33 14.99
N HIS A 11 13.87 -9.64 14.21
CA HIS A 11 13.53 -8.23 14.44
C HIS A 11 12.04 -8.10 14.71
N ASN A 12 11.68 -7.57 15.87
CA ASN A 12 10.31 -7.14 16.13
C ASN A 12 10.09 -5.70 15.62
N LEU A 13 8.86 -5.18 15.75
CA LEU A 13 8.54 -3.83 15.30
C LEU A 13 9.28 -2.73 16.08
N ASP A 14 9.54 -2.93 17.37
CA ASP A 14 10.26 -1.99 18.22
C ASP A 14 11.76 -1.94 17.90
N ASP A 15 12.35 -3.08 17.54
CA ASP A 15 13.74 -3.20 17.07
C ASP A 15 13.91 -2.44 15.76
N LEU A 16 13.01 -2.66 14.80
CA LEU A 16 13.01 -1.95 13.52
C LEU A 16 12.82 -0.44 13.70
N ARG A 17 11.98 -0.04 14.67
CA ARG A 17 11.76 1.37 15.02
C ARG A 17 13.02 2.00 15.62
N SER A 18 13.66 1.30 16.55
CA SER A 18 14.88 1.74 17.21
C SER A 18 16.04 1.84 16.22
N LEU A 19 16.21 0.84 15.38
CA LEU A 19 17.21 0.80 14.31
C LEU A 19 16.98 1.90 13.27
N GLY A 20 15.72 2.12 12.88
CA GLY A 20 15.34 3.21 12.00
C GLY A 20 15.69 4.58 12.57
N ARG A 21 15.43 4.79 13.88
CA ARG A 21 15.83 6.02 14.58
C ARG A 21 17.35 6.21 14.61
N GLN A 22 18.10 5.18 14.96
CA GLN A 22 19.57 5.24 15.04
C GLN A 22 20.21 5.54 13.69
N ARG A 23 19.67 4.96 12.59
CA ARG A 23 20.22 5.10 11.24
C ARG A 23 19.59 6.22 10.41
N GLY A 24 18.60 6.94 10.96
CA GLY A 24 17.84 7.95 10.20
C GLY A 24 17.05 7.36 9.02
N LEU A 25 16.61 6.11 9.12
CA LEU A 25 15.91 5.38 8.08
C LEU A 25 14.45 5.11 8.48
N CYS A 26 13.55 5.15 7.50
CA CYS A 26 12.15 4.80 7.75
C CYS A 26 12.02 3.28 8.00
N PRO A 27 11.51 2.85 9.18
CA PRO A 27 11.36 1.42 9.51
C PRO A 27 10.46 0.68 8.51
N TYR A 28 9.40 1.31 8.03
CA TYR A 28 8.47 0.73 7.06
C TYR A 28 9.17 0.33 5.75
N PHE A 29 9.91 1.25 5.14
CA PHE A 29 10.64 0.97 3.90
C PHE A 29 11.81 0.00 4.13
N MET A 30 12.43 0.04 5.31
CA MET A 30 13.48 -0.89 5.70
C MET A 30 12.97 -2.33 5.80
N ALA A 31 11.85 -2.54 6.50
CA ALA A 31 11.21 -3.84 6.63
C ALA A 31 10.79 -4.37 5.25
N ARG A 32 10.15 -3.51 4.44
CA ARG A 32 9.70 -3.86 3.09
C ARG A 32 10.85 -4.29 2.18
N ALA A 33 11.98 -3.56 2.19
CA ALA A 33 13.15 -3.94 1.39
C ALA A 33 13.82 -5.24 1.88
N SER A 34 13.60 -5.61 3.14
CA SER A 34 14.18 -6.81 3.73
C SER A 34 13.34 -8.07 3.48
N LEU A 35 12.08 -7.93 3.03
CA LEU A 35 11.21 -9.07 2.70
C LEU A 35 11.85 -10.02 1.67
N ALA A 36 12.50 -9.48 0.64
CA ALA A 36 13.17 -10.25 -0.40
C ALA A 36 14.34 -11.12 0.12
N HIS A 37 14.88 -10.79 1.29
CA HIS A 37 16.02 -11.48 1.91
C HIS A 37 15.63 -12.25 3.17
N ALA A 38 14.38 -12.15 3.61
CA ALA A 38 13.91 -12.78 4.84
C ALA A 38 13.61 -14.26 4.60
N ASN A 39 14.03 -15.12 5.54
CA ASN A 39 13.68 -16.54 5.51
C ASN A 39 12.32 -16.83 6.13
N VAL A 40 11.93 -16.03 7.15
CA VAL A 40 10.66 -16.16 7.86
C VAL A 40 10.07 -14.75 8.01
N VAL A 41 8.80 -14.61 7.66
CA VAL A 41 8.05 -13.35 7.78
C VAL A 41 6.75 -13.66 8.50
N VAL A 42 6.47 -12.90 9.56
CA VAL A 42 5.22 -13.01 10.33
C VAL A 42 4.43 -11.73 10.12
N TYR A 43 3.22 -11.86 9.58
CA TYR A 43 2.40 -10.73 9.18
C TYR A 43 0.92 -11.15 9.09
N SER A 44 0.02 -10.17 9.11
CA SER A 44 -1.44 -10.39 9.15
C SER A 44 -2.00 -10.90 7.82
N TYR A 45 -3.11 -11.65 7.89
CA TYR A 45 -3.83 -12.16 6.73
C TYR A 45 -4.14 -11.13 5.65
N HIS A 46 -4.45 -9.89 6.04
CA HIS A 46 -4.83 -8.85 5.10
C HIS A 46 -3.76 -8.65 4.02
N TYR A 47 -2.48 -8.74 4.37
CA TYR A 47 -1.38 -8.55 3.42
C TYR A 47 -1.25 -9.65 2.36
N LEU A 48 -1.87 -10.80 2.58
CA LEU A 48 -1.88 -11.90 1.63
C LEU A 48 -3.23 -12.02 0.90
N LEU A 49 -4.33 -11.77 1.61
CA LEU A 49 -5.70 -12.02 1.12
C LEU A 49 -6.38 -10.78 0.52
N ASP A 50 -6.06 -9.57 0.98
CA ASP A 50 -6.67 -8.36 0.41
C ASP A 50 -6.00 -8.02 -0.92
N PRO A 51 -6.72 -8.08 -2.05
CA PRO A 51 -6.16 -7.87 -3.39
C PRO A 51 -5.56 -6.47 -3.57
N LYS A 52 -5.98 -5.47 -2.78
CA LYS A 52 -5.46 -4.10 -2.85
C LYS A 52 -4.02 -4.00 -2.33
N ILE A 53 -3.64 -4.87 -1.40
CA ILE A 53 -2.31 -4.84 -0.76
C ILE A 53 -1.47 -6.09 -1.06
N ALA A 54 -2.08 -7.22 -1.42
CA ALA A 54 -1.39 -8.45 -1.78
C ALA A 54 -0.35 -8.21 -2.88
N GLY A 55 -0.69 -7.43 -3.92
CA GLY A 55 0.25 -7.10 -5.00
C GLY A 55 1.54 -6.40 -4.53
N LEU A 56 1.52 -5.69 -3.41
CA LEU A 56 2.70 -5.00 -2.86
C LEU A 56 3.67 -5.94 -2.15
N VAL A 57 3.17 -7.05 -1.62
CA VAL A 57 3.93 -8.01 -0.80
C VAL A 57 4.24 -9.28 -1.57
N SER A 58 3.25 -9.82 -2.28
CA SER A 58 3.39 -11.06 -3.07
C SER A 58 4.41 -10.93 -4.20
N ALA A 59 4.70 -9.72 -4.69
CA ALA A 59 5.76 -9.50 -5.69
C ALA A 59 7.18 -9.76 -5.14
N GLU A 60 7.39 -9.60 -3.83
CA GLU A 60 8.68 -9.78 -3.16
C GLU A 60 8.83 -11.20 -2.58
N LEU A 61 7.74 -11.96 -2.50
CA LEU A 61 7.75 -13.35 -2.01
C LEU A 61 8.17 -14.33 -3.11
N ALA A 62 9.08 -15.24 -2.78
CA ALA A 62 9.48 -16.30 -3.70
C ALA A 62 8.29 -17.23 -4.02
N ARG A 63 8.21 -17.72 -5.26
CA ARG A 63 7.19 -18.70 -5.67
C ARG A 63 7.28 -20.03 -4.91
N SER A 64 8.46 -20.34 -4.37
CA SER A 64 8.74 -21.55 -3.59
C SER A 64 8.52 -21.35 -2.08
N SER A 65 7.74 -20.35 -1.68
CA SER A 65 7.45 -20.08 -0.26
C SER A 65 6.43 -21.07 0.31
N VAL A 66 6.63 -21.46 1.57
CA VAL A 66 5.62 -22.18 2.36
C VAL A 66 4.83 -21.17 3.19
N VAL A 67 3.51 -21.19 3.06
CA VAL A 67 2.61 -20.30 3.82
C VAL A 67 1.93 -21.09 4.92
N VAL A 68 2.00 -20.59 6.15
CA VAL A 68 1.33 -21.17 7.32
C VAL A 68 0.29 -20.18 7.81
N PHE A 69 -0.98 -20.60 7.82
CA PHE A 69 -2.06 -19.84 8.44
C PHE A 69 -2.19 -20.30 9.89
N ASP A 70 -1.85 -19.40 10.82
CA ASP A 70 -2.12 -19.59 12.25
C ASP A 70 -3.54 -19.12 12.57
N GLU A 71 -4.30 -19.79 13.43
CA GLU A 71 -5.71 -19.45 13.77
C GLU A 71 -6.67 -19.34 12.57
N ALA A 72 -6.53 -20.25 11.60
CA ALA A 72 -7.22 -20.21 10.30
C ALA A 72 -8.77 -20.25 10.34
N HIS A 73 -9.39 -20.42 11.52
CA HIS A 73 -10.85 -20.41 11.66
C HIS A 73 -11.49 -19.05 11.32
N ASN A 74 -10.70 -17.97 11.28
CA ASN A 74 -11.18 -16.61 10.95
C ASN A 74 -11.07 -16.24 9.47
N ILE A 75 -10.55 -17.13 8.62
CA ILE A 75 -10.18 -16.80 7.24
C ILE A 75 -11.36 -16.34 6.39
N ASP A 76 -12.54 -16.95 6.57
CA ASP A 76 -13.73 -16.64 5.79
C ASP A 76 -14.21 -15.20 6.02
N ASN A 77 -14.22 -14.77 7.29
CA ASN A 77 -14.60 -13.41 7.65
C ASN A 77 -13.64 -12.38 7.05
N VAL A 78 -12.33 -12.67 7.06
CA VAL A 78 -11.31 -11.80 6.48
C VAL A 78 -11.48 -11.67 4.97
N CYS A 79 -11.80 -12.76 4.27
CA CYS A 79 -12.07 -12.74 2.83
C CYS A 79 -13.33 -11.91 2.50
N ILE A 80 -14.40 -12.06 3.29
CA ILE A 80 -15.64 -11.28 3.11
C ILE A 80 -15.35 -9.80 3.31
N GLU A 81 -14.59 -9.42 4.35
CA GLU A 81 -14.25 -8.03 4.62
C GLU A 81 -13.32 -7.43 3.54
N ALA A 82 -12.32 -8.18 3.09
CA ALA A 82 -11.35 -7.70 2.10
C ALA A 82 -12.00 -7.35 0.75
N MET A 83 -13.05 -8.08 0.36
CA MET A 83 -13.80 -7.87 -0.88
C MET A 83 -15.06 -7.01 -0.69
N GLY A 84 -15.54 -6.87 0.54
CA GLY A 84 -16.73 -6.11 0.88
C GLY A 84 -16.50 -4.59 0.81
N VAL A 85 -17.51 -3.86 0.33
CA VAL A 85 -17.55 -2.40 0.42
C VAL A 85 -18.92 -1.97 0.92
N THR A 86 -18.95 -1.22 2.02
CA THR A 86 -20.20 -0.68 2.59
C THR A 86 -20.35 0.78 2.20
N ILE A 87 -21.42 1.10 1.47
CA ILE A 87 -21.78 2.47 1.08
C ILE A 87 -22.93 2.94 1.97
N THR A 88 -22.71 4.03 2.70
CA THR A 88 -23.73 4.63 3.56
C THR A 88 -24.21 5.97 2.99
N ARG A 89 -25.35 6.48 3.46
CA ARG A 89 -25.82 7.83 3.09
C ARG A 89 -24.76 8.90 3.37
N ARG A 90 -24.08 8.81 4.52
CA ARG A 90 -22.97 9.70 4.88
C ARG A 90 -21.79 9.60 3.90
N THR A 91 -21.51 8.41 3.36
CA THR A 91 -20.51 8.23 2.30
C THR A 91 -20.91 9.03 1.07
N LEU A 92 -22.18 8.97 0.64
CA LEU A 92 -22.69 9.71 -0.51
C LEU A 92 -22.66 11.23 -0.31
N ASP A 93 -23.09 11.73 0.85
CA ASP A 93 -23.08 13.16 1.13
C ASP A 93 -21.64 13.71 1.12
N ARG A 94 -20.66 12.94 1.64
CA ARG A 94 -19.23 13.28 1.54
C ARG A 94 -18.72 13.23 0.09
N CYS A 95 -19.14 12.24 -0.69
CA CYS A 95 -18.78 12.15 -2.11
C CYS A 95 -19.26 13.39 -2.88
N GLN A 96 -20.48 13.87 -2.61
CA GLN A 96 -21.02 15.06 -3.27
C GLN A 96 -20.20 16.32 -2.93
N ALA A 97 -19.84 16.51 -1.66
CA ALA A 97 -18.96 17.61 -1.25
C ALA A 97 -17.57 17.51 -1.91
N ASN A 98 -16.99 16.31 -1.96
CA ASN A 98 -15.68 16.08 -2.58
C ASN A 98 -15.70 16.36 -4.09
N VAL A 99 -16.78 16.00 -4.80
CA VAL A 99 -16.94 16.30 -6.23
C VAL A 99 -17.02 17.81 -6.46
N GLY A 100 -17.78 18.54 -5.65
CA GLY A 100 -17.83 20.00 -5.72
C GLY A 100 -16.47 20.65 -5.47
N ALA A 101 -15.72 20.17 -4.48
CA ALA A 101 -14.35 20.63 -4.22
C ALA A 101 -13.42 20.33 -5.42
N LEU A 102 -13.49 19.13 -5.98
CA LEU A 102 -12.67 18.74 -7.14
C LEU A 102 -13.00 19.59 -8.37
N GLN A 103 -14.27 19.90 -8.62
CA GLN A 103 -14.69 20.82 -9.69
C GLN A 103 -14.06 22.21 -9.52
N GLY A 104 -14.09 22.77 -8.31
CA GLY A 104 -13.43 24.04 -8.02
C GLY A 104 -11.91 23.99 -8.22
N HIS A 105 -11.26 22.89 -7.85
CA HIS A 105 -9.82 22.68 -8.11
C HIS A 105 -9.50 22.61 -9.61
N VAL A 106 -10.30 21.88 -10.38
CA VAL A 106 -10.12 21.77 -11.84
C VAL A 106 -10.30 23.13 -12.52
N GLN A 107 -11.27 23.93 -12.09
CA GLN A 107 -11.50 25.26 -12.66
C GLN A 107 -10.31 26.18 -12.41
N ARG A 108 -9.78 26.23 -11.18
CA ARG A 108 -8.58 27.01 -10.86
C ARG A 108 -7.36 26.56 -11.68
N LEU A 109 -7.12 25.26 -11.80
CA LEU A 109 -6.00 24.74 -12.60
C LEU A 109 -6.11 25.08 -14.09
N LYS A 110 -7.33 25.14 -14.64
CA LYS A 110 -7.54 25.59 -16.03
C LYS A 110 -7.20 27.07 -16.21
N GLU A 111 -7.48 27.89 -15.21
CA GLU A 111 -7.22 29.33 -15.22
C GLU A 111 -5.74 29.65 -14.96
N GLU A 112 -5.07 28.89 -14.10
CA GLU A 112 -3.68 29.14 -13.67
C GLU A 112 -2.62 28.39 -14.51
N ASP A 113 -2.87 27.16 -14.97
CA ASP A 113 -1.86 26.32 -15.63
C ASP A 113 -2.44 25.29 -16.64
N SER A 114 -3.07 25.81 -17.70
CA SER A 114 -3.67 25.00 -18.76
C SER A 114 -2.69 24.07 -19.50
N ARG A 115 -1.39 24.43 -19.52
CA ARG A 115 -0.34 23.64 -20.19
C ARG A 115 -0.03 22.35 -19.43
N ARG A 116 0.15 22.43 -18.11
CA ARG A 116 0.41 21.24 -17.28
C ARG A 116 -0.75 20.24 -17.32
N LEU A 117 -1.99 20.72 -17.36
CA LEU A 117 -3.17 19.87 -17.50
C LEU A 117 -3.18 19.14 -18.86
N ALA A 118 -2.82 19.83 -19.94
CA ALA A 118 -2.74 19.24 -21.28
C ALA A 118 -1.59 18.22 -21.41
N ASP A 119 -0.48 18.41 -20.70
CA ASP A 119 0.64 17.47 -20.66
C ASP A 119 0.29 16.19 -19.90
N GLU A 120 -0.35 16.29 -18.73
CA GLU A 120 -0.83 15.13 -17.96
C GLU A 120 -1.87 14.33 -18.75
N TYR A 121 -2.81 15.02 -19.43
CA TYR A 121 -3.78 14.34 -20.29
C TYR A 121 -3.10 13.57 -21.42
N ARG A 122 -2.09 14.17 -22.09
CA ARG A 122 -1.32 13.49 -23.13
C ARG A 122 -0.57 12.25 -22.60
N ARG A 123 0.05 12.34 -21.43
CA ARG A 123 0.72 11.20 -20.77
C ARG A 123 -0.25 10.07 -20.50
N LEU A 124 -1.46 10.39 -20.03
CA LEU A 124 -2.50 9.41 -19.73
C LEU A 124 -2.96 8.68 -21.00
N VAL A 125 -3.21 9.41 -22.10
CA VAL A 125 -3.61 8.81 -23.39
C VAL A 125 -2.50 7.93 -23.97
N GLN A 126 -1.23 8.31 -23.81
CA GLN A 126 -0.09 7.52 -24.28
C GLN A 126 0.13 6.25 -23.46
N GLY A 127 -0.10 6.27 -22.14
CA GLY A 127 0.05 5.09 -21.26
C GLY A 127 -1.11 4.09 -21.33
N LEU A 128 -2.21 4.44 -22.00
CA LEU A 128 -3.36 3.56 -22.25
C LEU A 128 -3.25 2.79 -23.58
N ARG A 129 -2.23 3.07 -24.41
CA ARG A 129 -1.88 2.31 -25.63
C ARG A 129 -0.80 1.28 -25.32
#